data_AF-A0A4P7N8P1-F1
#
_entry.id   AF-A0A4P7N8P1-F1
#
_cell.length_a   1.000
_cell.length_b   1.000
_cell.length_c   1.000
_cell.angle_alpha   90.00
_cell.angle_beta   90.00
_cell.angle_gamma   90.00
#
_symmetry.space_group_name_H-M   'P 1'
#
loop_
_entity.id
_entity.type
_entity.pdbx_description
1 polymer ?
#
loop_
_entity_poly.entity_id
_entity_poly.type
_entity_poly.pdbx_seq_one_letter_code
_entity_poly.pdbx_strand_id
1 'polypeptide(L)'
;MAGTTVLRRHLSNAIAQSGKTGCRNYATPSSRPASRLGPTLDLESFIRRSKVMSLYRSFVRATYKIEDPQTRKETLQYFRSEFESNRGVTDSVRHHLQTLA
;
A
#
# COMPACT_ATOMS: atom_id res chain seq x y z
N MET A 1 -45.38 -6.41 46.70
CA MET A 1 -44.80 -6.74 45.37
C MET A 1 -43.57 -5.87 45.17
N ALA A 2 -42.42 -6.38 45.64
CA ALA A 2 -41.10 -5.74 45.57
C ALA A 2 -40.69 -5.56 44.10
N GLY A 3 -40.08 -4.48 43.65
CA GLY A 3 -38.87 -3.84 44.17
C GLY A 3 -37.84 -3.91 43.03
N THR A 4 -37.51 -2.75 42.48
CA THR A 4 -36.83 -2.52 41.19
C THR A 4 -35.43 -3.13 41.06
N THR A 5 -35.13 -3.55 39.84
CA THR A 5 -33.98 -4.33 39.39
C THR A 5 -32.69 -3.52 39.18
N VAL A 6 -31.57 -4.16 39.52
CA VAL A 6 -30.19 -4.03 39.01
C VAL A 6 -29.37 -2.78 39.39
N LEU A 7 -28.52 -2.98 40.39
CA LEU A 7 -27.28 -2.25 40.65
C LEU A 7 -26.36 -2.29 39.42
N ARG A 8 -26.24 -1.14 38.75
CA ARG A 8 -25.25 -0.90 37.69
C ARG A 8 -23.88 -0.76 38.34
N ARG A 9 -23.04 -1.75 38.11
CA ARG A 9 -21.63 -1.80 38.53
C ARG A 9 -20.88 -0.54 38.08
N HIS A 10 -20.11 -0.08 39.05
CA HIS A 10 -19.16 1.02 39.11
C HIS A 10 -18.10 0.86 38.01
N LEU A 11 -17.85 1.93 37.26
CA LEU A 11 -16.75 2.06 36.30
C LEU A 11 -15.47 2.42 37.06
N SER A 12 -14.50 1.51 37.07
CA SER A 12 -13.14 1.80 37.51
C SER A 12 -12.16 1.11 36.56
N ASN A 13 -11.70 1.83 35.55
CA ASN A 13 -10.50 1.46 34.79
C ASN A 13 -9.47 2.58 34.94
N ALA A 14 -8.48 2.31 35.79
CA ALA A 14 -7.32 3.15 35.97
C ALA A 14 -6.47 3.16 34.69
N ILE A 15 -6.14 4.36 34.19
CA ILE A 15 -5.18 4.55 33.10
C ILE A 15 -3.80 4.72 33.73
N ALA A 16 -3.02 3.64 33.75
CA ALA A 16 -1.61 3.68 34.12
C ALA A 16 -0.77 4.13 32.92
N GLN A 17 0.11 5.09 33.16
CA GLN A 17 1.00 5.76 32.22
C GLN A 17 2.19 4.86 31.85
N SER A 18 2.72 4.98 30.63
CA SER A 18 4.10 4.57 30.34
C SER A 18 4.71 5.45 29.26
N GLY A 19 5.60 6.34 29.69
CA GLY A 19 6.39 7.21 28.83
C GLY A 19 7.41 6.42 28.01
N LYS A 20 7.70 6.90 26.80
CA LYS A 20 8.82 6.41 25.99
C LYS A 20 9.74 7.57 25.66
N THR A 21 10.79 7.68 26.46
CA THR A 21 12.02 8.40 26.13
C THR A 21 12.64 7.77 24.87
N GLY A 22 12.97 8.60 23.89
CA GLY A 22 13.54 8.16 22.63
C GLY A 22 14.98 7.67 22.78
N CYS A 23 15.28 6.51 22.22
CA CYS A 23 16.64 6.02 21.99
C CYS A 23 16.96 6.06 20.49
N ARG A 24 18.00 6.85 20.15
CA ARG A 24 18.64 6.85 18.84
C ARG A 24 19.52 5.60 18.73
N ASN A 25 19.07 4.61 17.96
CA ASN A 25 19.87 3.42 17.65
C ASN A 25 20.43 3.55 16.22
N TYR A 26 21.76 3.59 16.08
CA TYR A 26 22.43 3.48 14.79
C TYR A 26 22.33 2.04 14.27
N ALA A 27 22.13 1.91 12.96
CA ALA A 27 21.74 0.66 12.29
C ALA A 27 22.84 -0.42 12.33
N THR A 28 22.81 -1.29 13.33
CA THR A 28 23.43 -2.62 13.23
C THR A 28 22.34 -3.66 12.96
N PRO A 29 22.52 -4.57 11.98
CA PRO A 29 21.51 -5.56 11.61
C PRO A 29 21.65 -6.82 12.46
N SER A 30 21.60 -6.69 13.79
CA SER A 30 21.47 -7.88 14.64
C SER A 30 19.98 -8.14 14.84
N SER A 31 19.44 -9.09 14.07
CA SER A 31 18.06 -9.59 14.17
C SER A 31 16.96 -8.54 13.93
N ARG A 32 16.87 -8.02 12.70
CA ARG A 32 15.61 -7.39 12.27
C ARG A 32 14.62 -8.50 11.93
N PRO A 33 13.36 -8.46 12.43
CA PRO A 33 12.33 -9.34 11.94
C PRO A 33 12.24 -9.18 10.42
N ALA A 34 12.05 -10.29 9.70
CA ALA A 34 11.92 -10.29 8.25
C ALA A 34 11.02 -9.11 7.83
N SER A 35 11.52 -8.26 6.94
CA SER A 35 10.78 -7.07 6.53
C SER A 35 9.41 -7.51 6.01
N ARG A 36 8.34 -6.82 6.41
CA ARG A 36 6.99 -7.02 5.85
C ARG A 36 6.97 -6.79 4.34
N LEU A 37 7.97 -6.06 3.86
CA LEU A 37 8.34 -5.89 2.47
C LEU A 37 9.13 -7.15 2.11
N GLY A 38 8.63 -7.97 1.19
CA GLY A 38 9.27 -9.22 0.77
C GLY A 38 10.66 -9.02 0.12
N PRO A 39 11.09 -9.91 -0.80
CA PRO A 39 12.42 -9.80 -1.40
C PRO A 39 12.63 -8.43 -2.06
N THR A 40 13.80 -7.83 -1.81
CA THR A 40 14.19 -6.53 -2.37
C THR A 40 14.21 -6.61 -3.89
N LEU A 41 13.41 -5.78 -4.55
CA LEU A 41 13.41 -5.66 -6.01
C LEU A 41 14.71 -4.98 -6.48
N ASP A 42 15.17 -5.35 -7.68
CA ASP A 42 16.23 -4.62 -8.37
C ASP A 42 15.85 -3.15 -8.58
N LEU A 43 16.85 -2.25 -8.64
CA LEU A 43 16.64 -0.81 -8.75
C LEU A 43 15.81 -0.44 -9.98
N GLU A 44 16.10 -1.06 -11.13
CA GLU A 44 15.34 -0.82 -12.37
C GLU A 44 13.89 -1.27 -12.24
N SER A 45 13.67 -2.41 -11.58
CA SER A 45 12.32 -2.92 -11.29
C SER A 45 11.56 -1.99 -10.34
N PHE A 46 12.23 -1.41 -9.35
CA PHE A 46 11.66 -0.43 -8.43
C PHE A 46 11.26 0.86 -9.16
N ILE A 47 12.15 1.41 -9.99
CA ILE A 47 11.87 2.61 -10.78
C ILE A 47 10.70 2.36 -11.73
N ARG A 48 10.70 1.22 -12.44
CA ARG A 48 9.60 0.83 -13.33
C ARG A 48 8.26 0.75 -12.60
N ARG A 49 8.23 0.08 -11.44
CA ARG A 49 7.02 -0.02 -10.61
C ARG A 49 6.52 1.35 -10.18
N SER A 50 7.41 2.27 -9.80
CA SER A 50 7.03 3.63 -9.43
C SER A 50 6.38 4.41 -10.58
N LYS A 51 6.92 4.29 -11.80
CA LYS A 51 6.36 4.88 -13.04
C LYS A 51 4.98 4.32 -13.36
N VAL A 52 4.82 2.98 -13.32
CA VAL A 52 3.54 2.30 -13.56
C VAL A 52 2.49 2.73 -12.53
N MET A 53 2.85 2.82 -11.24
CA MET A 53 1.93 3.29 -10.22
C MET A 53 1.55 4.77 -10.37
N SER A 54 2.45 5.60 -10.90
CA SER A 54 2.13 6.99 -11.25
C SER A 54 1.10 7.04 -12.38
N LEU A 55 1.35 6.28 -13.46
CA LEU A 55 0.45 6.18 -14.62
C LEU A 55 -0.94 5.69 -14.24
N TYR A 56 -1.03 4.61 -13.47
CA TYR A 56 -2.31 4.06 -13.01
C TYR A 56 -3.13 5.11 -12.22
N ARG A 57 -2.48 5.84 -11.30
CA ARG A 57 -3.15 6.92 -10.54
C ARG A 57 -3.63 8.06 -11.45
N SER A 58 -2.87 8.41 -12.48
CA SER A 58 -3.28 9.41 -13.47
C SER A 58 -4.51 8.96 -14.26
N PHE A 59 -4.57 7.70 -14.71
CA PHE A 59 -5.76 7.17 -15.38
C PHE A 59 -6.99 7.16 -14.48
N VAL A 60 -6.86 6.68 -13.24
CA VAL A 60 -7.97 6.70 -12.28
C VAL A 60 -8.51 8.12 -12.09
N ARG A 61 -7.63 9.12 -11.94
CA ARG A 61 -8.05 10.52 -11.83
C ARG A 61 -8.69 11.06 -13.12
N ALA A 62 -8.20 10.64 -14.29
CA ALA A 62 -8.78 11.03 -15.56
C ALA A 62 -10.23 10.53 -15.71
N THR A 63 -10.56 9.35 -15.18
CA THR A 63 -11.94 8.83 -15.20
C THR A 63 -12.93 9.70 -14.41
N TYR A 64 -12.48 10.51 -13.46
CA TYR A 64 -13.38 11.39 -12.69
C TYR A 64 -13.99 12.51 -13.53
N LYS A 65 -13.43 12.79 -14.72
CA LYS A 65 -14.03 13.72 -15.68
C LYS A 65 -15.23 13.13 -16.43
N ILE A 66 -15.47 11.82 -16.33
CA ILE A 66 -16.59 11.14 -16.98
C ILE A 66 -17.84 11.36 -16.11
N GLU A 67 -18.81 12.09 -16.66
CA GLU A 67 -20.05 12.44 -15.97
C GLU A 67 -20.88 11.20 -15.65
N ASP A 68 -21.14 10.35 -16.65
CA ASP A 68 -21.93 9.13 -16.48
C ASP A 68 -21.25 8.13 -15.51
N PRO A 69 -21.89 7.79 -14.37
CA PRO A 69 -21.33 6.85 -13.40
C PRO A 69 -21.12 5.44 -13.95
N GLN A 70 -21.96 4.99 -14.88
CA GLN A 70 -21.89 3.64 -15.43
C GLN A 70 -20.67 3.52 -16.34
N THR A 71 -20.53 4.43 -17.31
CA THR A 71 -19.35 4.53 -18.20
C THR A 71 -18.06 4.66 -17.40
N ARG A 72 -18.07 5.44 -16.31
CA ARG A 72 -16.92 5.60 -15.42
C ARG A 72 -16.51 4.27 -14.76
N LYS A 73 -17.48 3.50 -14.27
CA LYS A 73 -17.24 2.21 -13.63
C LYS A 73 -16.66 1.21 -14.63
N GLU A 74 -17.23 1.14 -15.83
CA GLU A 74 -16.75 0.29 -16.92
C GLU A 74 -15.32 0.65 -17.33
N THR A 75 -15.04 1.95 -17.49
CA THR A 75 -13.70 2.45 -17.81
C THR A 75 -12.67 2.08 -16.73
N LEU A 76 -13.03 2.23 -15.45
CA LEU A 76 -12.17 1.83 -14.33
C LEU A 76 -11.92 0.32 -14.30
N GLN A 77 -12.93 -0.48 -14.61
CA GLN A 77 -12.83 -1.92 -14.65
C GLN A 77 -11.94 -2.38 -15.80
N TYR A 78 -12.10 -1.77 -16.98
CA TYR A 78 -11.24 -1.97 -18.13
C TYR A 78 -9.77 -1.67 -17.80
N PHE A 79 -9.47 -0.49 -17.24
CA PHE A 79 -8.08 -0.20 -16.88
C PHE A 79 -7.52 -1.20 -15.87
N ARG A 80 -8.30 -1.61 -14.86
CA ARG A 80 -7.86 -2.62 -13.91
C ARG A 80 -7.54 -3.96 -14.57
N SER A 81 -8.36 -4.43 -15.50
CA SER A 81 -8.10 -5.69 -16.22
C SER A 81 -6.84 -5.60 -17.08
N GLU A 82 -6.60 -4.45 -17.73
CA GLU A 82 -5.38 -4.23 -18.52
C GLU A 82 -4.12 -4.30 -17.65
N PHE A 83 -4.11 -3.65 -16.48
CA PHE A 83 -2.96 -3.69 -15.58
C PHE A 83 -2.76 -5.07 -14.93
N GLU A 84 -3.84 -5.80 -14.61
CA GLU A 84 -3.73 -7.15 -14.05
C GLU A 84 -3.21 -8.16 -15.08
N SER A 85 -3.66 -8.05 -16.34
CA SER A 85 -3.18 -8.90 -17.45
C SER A 85 -1.67 -8.73 -17.67
N ASN A 86 -1.15 -7.51 -17.48
CA ASN A 86 0.27 -7.18 -17.64
C ASN A 86 1.11 -7.38 -16.36
N ARG A 87 0.52 -7.87 -15.26
CA ARG A 87 1.21 -8.04 -13.98
C ARG A 87 2.40 -8.99 -14.04
N GLY A 88 2.32 -10.02 -14.88
CA GLY A 88 3.35 -11.05 -15.05
C GLY A 88 4.46 -10.67 -16.03
N VAL A 89 4.35 -9.52 -16.71
CA VAL A 89 5.33 -9.10 -17.71
C VAL A 89 6.58 -8.57 -17.00
N THR A 90 7.58 -9.45 -16.90
CA THR A 90 8.89 -9.18 -16.31
C THR A 90 9.94 -8.79 -17.33
N ASP A 91 9.55 -8.64 -18.61
CA ASP A 91 10.47 -8.33 -19.70
C ASP A 91 11.28 -7.08 -19.38
N SER A 92 12.51 -7.35 -18.97
CA SER A 92 13.54 -6.36 -18.79
C SER A 92 14.23 -6.28 -20.12
N VAL A 93 13.54 -5.73 -21.13
CA VAL A 93 14.13 -5.53 -22.45
C VAL A 93 15.45 -4.80 -22.22
N ARG A 94 16.50 -5.59 -22.40
CA ARG A 94 17.86 -5.36 -21.99
C ARG A 94 18.37 -4.18 -22.80
N HIS A 95 18.44 -2.99 -22.20
CA HIS A 95 19.01 -1.77 -22.79
C HIS A 95 20.53 -1.88 -23.13
N HIS A 96 21.12 -3.08 -23.19
CA HIS A 96 22.56 -3.26 -23.41
C HIS A 96 22.96 -3.35 -24.90
N LEU A 97 22.02 -3.35 -25.85
CA LEU A 97 22.35 -3.42 -27.29
C LEU A 97 22.48 -2.03 -27.93
N GLN A 98 23.04 -1.05 -27.21
CA GLN A 98 23.26 0.30 -27.75
C GLN A 98 24.67 0.87 -27.50
N THR A 99 25.63 0.04 -27.10
CA THR A 99 27.04 0.45 -26.88
C THR A 99 28.03 -0.30 -27.79
N LEU A 100 27.60 -0.64 -29.01
CA LEU A 100 28.49 -1.09 -30.09
C LEU A 100 28.13 -0.33 -31.38
N ALA A 101 28.56 0.92 -31.44
CA ALA A 101 28.73 1.72 -32.66
C ALA A 101 29.81 2.76 -32.39
#